data_AF-A0A929W2Z4-F1
#
_entry.id   AF-A0A929W2Z4-F1
#
_cell.length_a   1.000
_cell.length_b   1.000
_cell.length_c   1.000
_cell.angle_alpha   90.00
_cell.angle_beta   90.00
_cell.angle_gamma   90.00
#
_symmetry.space_group_name_H-M   'P 1'
#
loop_
_entity.id
_entity.type
_entity.pdbx_description
1 polymer ?
#
loop_
_entity_poly.entity_id
_entity_poly.type
_entity_poly.pdbx_seq_one_letter_code
_entity_poly.pdbx_strand_id
1 'polypeptide(L)'
;HTHLDKWDEKTIITAEYEQTWRDGNGRGYSAADADVRAMQGGRQITDYAVLDLNGKRVAGIGTYHMEYDKSDEIPYRWLRQALDFGNKTKPGKFTGKLPAPAKKN
;
A
#
# COMPACT_ATOMS: atom_id res chain seq x y z
N HIS A 1 -16.57 3.14 19.55
CA HIS A 1 -15.11 3.05 19.79
C HIS A 1 -14.60 4.38 20.32
N THR A 2 -14.50 4.55 21.64
CA THR A 2 -14.14 5.83 22.30
C THR A 2 -12.64 6.02 22.54
N HIS A 3 -11.80 5.04 22.18
CA HIS A 3 -10.38 4.99 22.53
C HIS A 3 -9.43 4.95 21.33
N LEU A 4 -9.95 4.86 20.10
CA LEU A 4 -9.15 4.78 18.87
C LEU A 4 -9.52 5.95 17.96
N ASP A 5 -9.07 7.15 18.34
CA ASP A 5 -9.21 8.35 17.51
C ASP A 5 -8.40 8.22 16.21
N LYS A 6 -9.01 8.53 15.07
CA LYS A 6 -8.40 8.49 13.72
C LYS A 6 -7.63 7.19 13.44
N TRP A 7 -8.19 6.06 13.82
CA TRP A 7 -7.55 4.76 13.69
C TRP A 7 -7.37 4.34 12.23
N ASP A 8 -8.28 4.76 11.37
CA ASP A 8 -8.23 4.62 9.91
C ASP A 8 -6.94 5.22 9.34
N GLU A 9 -6.62 6.46 9.73
CA GLU A 9 -5.41 7.19 9.32
C GLU A 9 -4.15 6.81 10.12
N LYS A 10 -4.25 5.83 11.03
CA LYS A 10 -3.12 5.24 11.78
C LYS A 10 -2.90 3.77 11.43
N THR A 11 -3.81 3.18 10.66
CA THR A 11 -3.76 1.76 10.30
C THR A 11 -2.70 1.54 9.24
N ILE A 12 -1.82 0.56 9.49
CA ILE A 12 -0.90 0.00 8.50
C ILE A 12 -1.33 -1.44 8.25
N ILE A 13 -1.48 -1.81 6.98
CA ILE A 13 -1.86 -3.16 6.57
C ILE A 13 -0.67 -3.86 5.95
N THR A 14 -0.39 -5.09 6.36
CA THR A 14 0.77 -5.84 5.89
C THR A 14 0.37 -7.03 5.01
N ALA A 15 1.24 -7.35 4.05
CA ALA A 15 1.22 -8.61 3.30
C ALA A 15 2.37 -9.53 3.75
N GLU A 16 2.13 -10.84 3.73
CA GLU A 16 3.10 -11.87 4.11
C GLU A 16 4.01 -12.17 2.90
N TYR A 17 5.31 -11.86 2.96
CA TYR A 17 6.21 -12.01 1.80
C TYR A 17 7.24 -13.13 1.93
N GLU A 18 7.36 -13.81 3.07
CA GLU A 18 8.15 -15.03 3.18
C GLU A 18 7.72 -16.04 2.12
N GLN A 19 6.41 -16.17 1.89
CA GLN A 19 5.85 -17.14 0.94
C GLN A 19 5.36 -16.52 -0.37
N THR A 20 5.02 -15.23 -0.39
CA THR A 20 4.30 -14.63 -1.53
C THR A 20 5.08 -13.58 -2.32
N TRP A 21 6.34 -13.31 -1.97
CA TRP A 21 7.13 -12.25 -2.61
C TRP A 21 7.23 -12.34 -4.13
N ARG A 22 7.19 -13.55 -4.71
CA ARG A 22 7.30 -13.73 -6.17
C ARG A 22 6.17 -13.04 -6.92
N ASP A 23 4.95 -13.16 -6.41
CA ASP A 23 3.74 -12.64 -7.05
C ASP A 23 3.22 -11.36 -6.40
N GLY A 24 3.68 -11.04 -5.17
CA GLY A 24 3.20 -9.92 -4.37
C GLY A 24 1.72 -10.05 -3.98
N ASN A 25 1.23 -11.30 -3.92
CA ASN A 25 -0.16 -11.66 -3.75
C ASN A 25 -0.30 -12.92 -2.89
N GLY A 26 -1.18 -12.88 -1.90
CA GLY A 26 -1.76 -14.07 -1.29
C GLY A 26 -2.54 -14.89 -2.31
N ARG A 27 -2.59 -16.22 -2.09
CA ARG A 27 -3.32 -17.15 -2.97
C ARG A 27 -4.80 -16.77 -3.05
N GLY A 28 -5.32 -16.67 -4.28
CA GLY A 28 -6.74 -16.39 -4.53
C GLY A 28 -7.18 -14.94 -4.27
N TYR A 29 -6.25 -14.01 -4.02
CA TYR A 29 -6.61 -12.62 -3.79
C TYR A 29 -7.19 -11.96 -5.04
N SER A 30 -8.33 -11.28 -4.87
CA SER A 30 -8.96 -10.44 -5.89
C SER A 30 -9.07 -9.02 -5.35
N ALA A 31 -8.47 -8.07 -6.06
CA ALA A 31 -8.52 -6.66 -5.69
C ALA A 31 -9.92 -6.07 -5.92
N ALA A 32 -10.33 -5.18 -5.02
CA ALA A 32 -11.58 -4.43 -5.16
C ALA A 32 -11.46 -3.35 -6.26
N ASP A 33 -10.30 -2.72 -6.37
CA ASP A 33 -10.02 -1.72 -7.38
C ASP A 33 -9.78 -2.35 -8.76
N ALA A 34 -10.53 -1.91 -9.78
CA ALA A 34 -10.48 -2.50 -11.12
C ALA A 34 -9.11 -2.33 -11.81
N ASP A 35 -8.44 -1.20 -11.60
CA ASP A 35 -7.12 -0.93 -12.18
C ASP A 35 -6.06 -1.80 -11.51
N VAL A 36 -6.17 -1.99 -10.20
CA VAL A 36 -5.31 -2.91 -9.45
C VAL A 36 -5.56 -4.35 -9.85
N ARG A 37 -6.83 -4.75 -10.04
CA ARG A 37 -7.20 -6.10 -10.46
C ARG A 37 -6.62 -6.48 -11.82
N ALA A 38 -6.42 -5.50 -12.70
CA ALA A 38 -5.81 -5.68 -14.02
C ALA A 38 -4.27 -5.82 -13.98
N MET A 39 -3.61 -5.56 -12.85
CA MET A 39 -2.15 -5.67 -12.75
C MET A 39 -1.66 -7.11 -12.85
N GLN A 40 -0.48 -7.28 -13.46
CA GLN A 40 0.16 -8.59 -13.64
C GLN A 40 0.61 -9.22 -12.31
N GLY A 41 0.93 -8.41 -11.30
CA GLY A 41 1.24 -8.86 -9.95
C GLY A 41 1.26 -7.72 -8.93
N GLY A 42 1.48 -8.05 -7.66
CA GLY A 42 1.44 -7.07 -6.56
C GLY A 42 0.06 -6.52 -6.28
N ARG A 43 -1.01 -7.20 -6.70
CA ARG A 43 -2.40 -6.72 -6.59
C ARG A 43 -2.81 -6.54 -5.15
N GLN A 44 -2.50 -7.50 -4.27
CA GLN A 44 -2.89 -7.43 -2.86
C GLN A 44 -2.27 -6.23 -2.16
N ILE A 45 -0.95 -6.10 -2.22
CA ILE A 45 -0.26 -5.00 -1.54
C ILE A 45 -0.63 -3.64 -2.15
N THR A 46 -0.93 -3.60 -3.46
CA THR A 46 -1.36 -2.36 -4.15
C THR A 46 -2.80 -2.00 -3.81
N ASP A 47 -3.70 -2.96 -3.69
CA ASP A 47 -5.10 -2.73 -3.27
C ASP A 47 -5.13 -2.23 -1.81
N TYR A 48 -4.26 -2.78 -0.95
CA TYR A 48 -4.06 -2.27 0.41
C TYR A 48 -3.57 -0.81 0.40
N ALA A 49 -2.69 -0.43 -0.54
CA ALA A 49 -2.16 0.94 -0.64
C ALA A 49 -3.21 1.97 -1.08
N VAL A 50 -4.32 1.54 -1.66
CA VAL A 50 -5.45 2.40 -2.06
C VAL A 50 -6.70 2.22 -1.21
N LEU A 51 -6.64 1.37 -0.18
CA LEU A 51 -7.78 1.11 0.68
C LEU A 51 -8.16 2.37 1.47
N ASP A 52 -9.44 2.73 1.38
CA ASP A 52 -10.03 3.78 2.18
C ASP A 52 -10.90 3.16 3.30
N LEU A 53 -10.55 3.48 4.54
CA LEU A 53 -11.31 3.13 5.74
C LEU A 53 -12.10 4.38 6.17
N ASN A 54 -13.42 4.28 6.30
CA ASN A 54 -14.30 5.43 6.59
C ASN A 54 -14.11 6.62 5.63
N GLY A 55 -13.78 6.35 4.36
CA GLY A 55 -13.51 7.38 3.36
C GLY A 55 -12.18 8.11 3.54
N LYS A 56 -11.27 7.57 4.37
CA LYS A 56 -9.90 8.04 4.59
C LYS A 56 -8.90 6.98 4.20
N ARG A 57 -7.82 7.40 3.55
CA ARG A 57 -6.76 6.49 3.12
C ARG A 57 -6.05 5.91 4.34
N VAL A 58 -5.76 4.60 4.29
CA VAL A 58 -4.88 3.95 5.27
C VAL A 58 -3.54 4.69 5.42
N ALA A 59 -2.99 4.69 6.63
CA ALA A 59 -1.73 5.38 6.92
C ALA A 59 -0.55 4.83 6.11
N GLY A 60 -0.59 3.54 5.79
CA GLY A 60 0.44 2.91 5.02
C GLY A 60 0.23 1.41 4.83
N ILE A 61 1.23 0.83 4.19
CA ILE A 61 1.33 -0.59 3.92
C ILE A 61 2.72 -1.10 4.32
N GLY A 62 2.83 -2.42 4.50
CA GLY A 62 4.11 -3.06 4.72
C GLY A 62 4.13 -4.50 4.23
N THR A 63 5.31 -5.10 4.28
CA THR A 63 5.52 -6.50 3.92
C THR A 63 6.32 -7.17 5.03
N TYR A 64 5.83 -8.30 5.55
CA TYR A 64 6.59 -9.15 6.46
C TYR A 64 7.69 -9.88 5.69
N HIS A 65 8.93 -9.91 6.20
CA HIS A 65 10.12 -10.29 5.41
C HIS A 65 10.28 -9.42 4.15
N MET A 66 10.26 -8.08 4.32
CA MET A 66 10.35 -7.15 3.19
C MET A 66 11.58 -7.35 2.31
N GLU A 67 12.68 -7.84 2.87
CA GLU A 67 13.91 -8.18 2.18
C GLU A 67 13.79 -9.40 1.24
N TYR A 68 12.64 -10.08 1.23
CA TYR A 68 12.32 -11.14 0.27
C TYR A 68 11.73 -10.57 -1.02
N ASP A 69 11.29 -9.30 -1.04
CA ASP A 69 10.90 -8.58 -2.25
C ASP A 69 12.13 -8.22 -3.10
N LYS A 70 12.91 -9.24 -3.47
CA LYS A 70 14.09 -9.16 -4.31
C LYS A 70 13.74 -9.81 -5.64
N SER A 71 13.39 -8.99 -6.63
CA SER A 71 13.62 -9.39 -8.01
C SER A 71 15.12 -9.26 -8.30
N ASP A 72 15.68 -10.17 -9.10
CA ASP A 72 17.06 -10.07 -9.59
C ASP A 72 17.31 -8.75 -10.35
N GLU A 73 16.24 -8.11 -10.86
CA GLU A 73 16.31 -6.89 -11.66
C GLU A 73 15.84 -5.63 -10.91
N ILE A 74 14.92 -5.75 -9.95
CA ILE A 74 14.28 -4.61 -9.28
C ILE A 74 14.14 -4.88 -7.77
N PRO A 75 14.98 -4.26 -6.92
CA PRO A 75 14.86 -4.41 -5.47
C PRO A 75 13.60 -3.71 -4.96
N TYR A 76 12.82 -4.41 -4.12
CA TYR A 76 11.55 -3.97 -3.56
C TYR A 76 10.49 -3.67 -4.64
N ARG A 77 10.39 -4.54 -5.66
CA ARG A 77 9.51 -4.35 -6.83
C ARG A 77 8.09 -4.01 -6.40
N TRP A 78 7.52 -4.83 -5.52
CA TRP A 78 6.11 -4.72 -5.18
C TRP A 78 5.84 -3.62 -4.16
N LEU A 79 6.69 -3.50 -3.14
CA LEU A 79 6.52 -2.43 -2.16
C LEU A 79 6.63 -1.05 -2.83
N ARG A 80 7.58 -0.86 -3.75
CA ARG A 80 7.70 0.37 -4.54
C ARG A 80 6.49 0.60 -5.43
N GLN A 81 6.05 -0.42 -6.19
CA GLN A 81 4.87 -0.33 -7.04
C GLN A 81 3.64 0.13 -6.24
N ALA A 82 3.38 -0.50 -5.10
CA ALA A 82 2.22 -0.19 -4.28
C ALA A 82 2.29 1.23 -3.70
N LEU A 83 3.45 1.66 -3.20
CA LEU A 83 3.65 3.01 -2.69
C LEU A 83 3.53 4.06 -3.80
N ASP A 84 4.10 3.82 -4.98
CA ASP A 84 3.98 4.75 -6.11
C ASP A 84 2.53 4.85 -6.59
N PHE A 85 1.82 3.72 -6.68
CA PHE A 85 0.43 3.71 -7.09
C PHE A 85 -0.47 4.44 -6.09
N GLY A 86 -0.37 4.10 -4.80
CA GLY A 86 -1.19 4.69 -3.73
C GLY A 86 -0.92 6.17 -3.49
N ASN A 87 0.31 6.66 -3.71
CA ASN A 87 0.66 8.06 -3.44
C ASN A 87 0.62 8.96 -4.68
N LYS A 88 0.90 8.44 -5.88
CA LYS A 88 0.98 9.26 -7.11
C LYS A 88 -0.18 9.02 -8.07
N THR A 89 -0.57 7.76 -8.26
CA THR A 89 -1.59 7.39 -9.25
C THR A 89 -3.00 7.53 -8.71
N LYS A 90 -3.25 7.06 -7.48
CA LYS A 90 -4.54 7.18 -6.78
C LYS A 90 -4.36 7.82 -5.40
N PRO A 91 -4.09 9.15 -5.35
CA PRO A 91 -3.83 9.84 -4.10
C PRO A 91 -5.03 9.74 -3.15
N GLY A 92 -4.73 9.42 -1.89
CA GLY A 92 -5.73 9.26 -0.84
C GLY A 92 -6.26 10.57 -0.26
N LYS A 93 -7.37 10.47 0.49
CA LYS A 93 -7.90 11.58 1.29
C LYS A 93 -7.50 11.41 2.75
N PHE A 94 -6.95 12.47 3.35
CA PHE A 94 -6.55 12.54 4.75
C PHE A 94 -7.27 13.71 5.45
N THR A 95 -7.43 13.67 6.78
CA THR A 95 -8.01 14.77 7.59
C THR A 95 -7.01 15.90 7.85
N GLY A 96 -5.71 15.66 7.68
CA GLY A 96 -4.66 16.66 7.81
C GLY A 96 -4.33 17.35 6.48
N LYS A 97 -4.06 18.66 6.51
CA LYS A 97 -3.28 19.30 5.44
C LYS A 97 -1.87 18.72 5.51
N LEU A 98 -1.35 18.20 4.40
CA LEU A 98 0.07 17.93 4.28
C LEU A 98 0.83 19.22 4.64
N PRO A 99 1.91 19.15 5.44
CA PRO A 99 2.77 20.30 5.62
C PRO A 99 3.23 20.81 4.26
N ALA A 100 3.32 22.13 4.09
CA ALA A 100 3.79 22.71 2.84
C ALA A 100 5.14 22.07 2.47
N PRO A 101 5.38 21.74 1.19
CA PRO A 101 6.65 21.17 0.78
C PRO A 101 7.78 22.06 1.27
N ALA A 102 8.83 21.44 1.80
CA ALA A 102 10.01 22.16 2.23
C ALA A 102 10.51 23.02 1.06
N LYS A 103 10.71 24.32 1.28
CA LYS A 103 11.35 25.19 0.29
C LYS A 103 12.72 24.58 -0.01
N LYS A 104 13.00 24.31 -1.29
CA LYS A 104 14.37 23.99 -1.71
C LYS A 104 15.20 25.25 -1.45
N ASN A 105 16.21 25.13 -0.60
CA ASN A 105 17.26 26.14 -0.45
C ASN A 105 18.16 26.13 -1.69
#